data_AF-A0A535PQQ7-F1
#
_entry.id   AF-A0A535PQQ7-F1
#
_cell.length_a   1.000
_cell.length_b   1.000
_cell.length_c   1.000
_cell.angle_alpha   90.00
_cell.angle_beta   90.00
_cell.angle_gamma   90.00
#
_symmetry.space_group_name_H-M   'P 1'
#
loop_
_entity.id
_entity.type
_entity.pdbx_description
1 polymer ?
#
loop_
_entity_poly.entity_id
_entity_poly.type
_entity_poly.pdbx_seq_one_letter_code
_entity_poly.pdbx_strand_id
1 'polypeptide(L)'
;MKPLRTLLLSVLLFVGGFGTHEVMHLLVIYAVGGHGSIIVRPWHTGVFDGTIYALHAQPDQPLGIVQQLLVNFLGPALAAVPLAFLLAYVREPVVRLALWANIAILAFYALIEAGDLLLERQFDFDLALLTTPEFNYGVPALIILIAMFVAARQSTEVHVATG
;
A
#
# COMPACT_ATOMS: atom_id res chain seq x y z
N MET A 1 24.39 9.37 1.83
CA MET A 1 23.44 9.60 0.71
C MET A 1 22.48 8.43 0.46
N LYS A 2 22.90 7.16 0.56
CA LYS A 2 22.02 6.01 0.30
C LYS A 2 20.71 6.00 1.12
N PRO A 3 20.68 6.30 2.44
CA PRO A 3 19.46 6.25 3.23
C PRO A 3 18.42 7.27 2.76
N LEU A 4 18.84 8.51 2.54
CA LEU A 4 17.98 9.58 2.04
C LEU A 4 17.43 9.26 0.63
N ARG A 5 18.26 8.71 -0.26
CA ARG A 5 17.78 8.26 -1.58
C ARG A 5 16.74 7.14 -1.46
N THR A 6 16.96 6.15 -0.59
CA THR A 6 15.98 5.09 -0.34
C THR A 6 14.67 5.67 0.19
N LEU A 7 14.73 6.58 1.17
CA LEU A 7 13.56 7.25 1.72
C LEU A 7 12.76 7.97 0.63
N LEU A 8 13.42 8.84 -0.15
CA LEU A 8 12.77 9.62 -1.20
C LEU A 8 12.15 8.72 -2.28
N LEU A 9 12.89 7.72 -2.76
CA LEU A 9 12.37 6.78 -3.76
C LEU A 9 11.21 5.96 -3.21
N SER A 10 11.29 5.50 -1.96
CA SER A 10 10.20 4.76 -1.32
C SER A 10 8.93 5.60 -1.23
N VAL A 11 9.05 6.88 -0.86
CA VAL A 11 7.90 7.80 -0.77
C VAL A 11 7.29 8.08 -2.15
N LEU A 12 8.12 8.33 -3.17
CA LEU A 12 7.63 8.55 -4.54
C LEU A 12 6.92 7.32 -5.11
N LEU A 13 7.51 6.14 -4.91
CA LEU A 13 6.90 4.87 -5.30
C LEU A 13 5.62 4.60 -4.50
N PHE A 14 5.55 5.00 -3.24
CA PHE A 14 4.35 4.85 -2.42
C PHE A 14 3.20 5.66 -2.97
N VAL A 15 3.40 6.94 -3.29
CA VAL A 15 2.37 7.80 -3.89
C VAL A 15 1.87 7.20 -5.21
N GLY A 16 2.78 6.78 -6.09
CA GLY A 16 2.42 6.16 -7.37
C GLY A 16 1.75 4.79 -7.21
N GLY A 17 2.24 3.97 -6.28
CA GLY A 17 1.71 2.66 -5.96
C GLY A 17 0.30 2.74 -5.38
N PHE A 18 0.07 3.69 -4.47
CA PHE A 18 -1.24 3.91 -3.85
C PHE A 18 -2.28 4.36 -4.88
N GLY A 19 -1.94 5.32 -5.75
CA GLY A 19 -2.83 5.72 -6.84
C GLY A 19 -3.11 4.58 -7.83
N THR A 20 -2.08 3.77 -8.14
CA THR A 20 -2.24 2.59 -9.01
C THR A 20 -3.15 1.54 -8.36
N HIS A 21 -3.03 1.33 -7.05
CA HIS A 21 -3.87 0.44 -6.25
C HIS A 21 -5.36 0.78 -6.43
N GLU A 22 -5.74 2.05 -6.30
CA GLU A 22 -7.12 2.49 -6.47
C GLU A 22 -7.62 2.30 -7.91
N VAL A 23 -6.77 2.57 -8.90
CA VAL A 23 -7.11 2.30 -10.31
C VAL A 23 -7.31 0.80 -10.54
N MET A 24 -6.50 -0.06 -9.92
CA MET A 24 -6.65 -1.51 -10.04
C MET A 24 -7.94 -2.00 -9.38
N HIS A 25 -8.37 -1.45 -8.25
CA HIS A 25 -9.71 -1.75 -7.72
C HIS A 25 -10.78 -1.45 -8.75
N LEU A 26 -10.75 -0.25 -9.35
CA LEU A 26 -11.73 0.13 -10.36
C LEU A 26 -11.74 -0.84 -11.54
N LEU A 27 -10.56 -1.24 -12.03
CA LEU A 27 -10.45 -2.23 -13.11
C LEU A 27 -11.04 -3.59 -12.71
N VAL A 28 -10.82 -4.04 -11.46
CA VAL A 28 -11.38 -5.29 -10.97
C VAL A 28 -12.89 -5.19 -10.80
N ILE A 29 -13.43 -4.04 -10.34
CA ILE A 29 -14.88 -3.78 -10.28
C ILE A 29 -15.51 -4.00 -11.67
N TYR A 30 -14.92 -3.41 -12.71
CA TYR A 30 -15.40 -3.62 -14.08
C TYR A 30 -15.23 -5.08 -14.55
N ALA A 31 -14.11 -5.73 -14.20
CA ALA A 31 -13.84 -7.11 -14.59
C ALA A 31 -14.82 -8.12 -13.97
N VAL A 32 -15.35 -7.84 -12.77
CA VAL A 32 -16.38 -8.67 -12.11
C VAL A 32 -17.81 -8.30 -12.51
N GLY A 33 -17.97 -7.42 -13.52
CA GLY A 33 -19.27 -7.01 -14.07
C GLY A 33 -19.95 -5.86 -13.33
N GLY A 34 -19.25 -5.18 -12.43
CA GLY A 34 -19.73 -3.98 -11.74
C GLY A 34 -19.47 -2.70 -12.52
N HIS A 35 -19.99 -1.60 -12.00
CA HIS A 35 -19.68 -0.23 -12.41
C HIS A 35 -19.24 0.57 -11.19
N GLY A 36 -18.45 1.61 -11.40
CA GLY A 36 -17.94 2.43 -10.31
C GLY A 36 -17.09 3.60 -10.78
N SER A 37 -16.62 4.37 -9.81
CA SER A 37 -15.76 5.53 -10.04
C SER A 37 -14.72 5.69 -8.93
N ILE A 38 -13.64 6.40 -9.22
CA ILE A 38 -12.73 6.87 -8.18
C ILE A 38 -13.32 8.15 -7.60
N ILE A 39 -13.57 8.13 -6.30
CA ILE A 39 -14.02 9.28 -5.53
C ILE A 39 -12.93 9.76 -4.58
N VAL A 40 -13.11 10.96 -4.05
CA VAL A 40 -12.31 11.47 -2.94
C VAL A 40 -13.12 11.31 -1.66
N ARG A 41 -12.61 10.51 -0.71
CA ARG A 41 -13.25 10.27 0.58
C ARG A 41 -12.49 11.03 1.69
N PRO A 42 -13.18 11.83 2.53
CA PRO A 42 -12.57 12.41 3.71
C PRO A 42 -12.35 11.33 4.78
N TRP A 43 -11.16 11.31 5.37
CA TRP A 43 -10.84 10.52 6.55
C TRP A 43 -10.52 11.46 7.70
N HIS A 44 -11.22 11.27 8.82
CA HIS A 44 -10.94 12.01 10.05
C HIS A 44 -9.80 11.34 10.81
N THR A 45 -8.82 12.13 11.23
CA THR A 45 -7.72 11.66 12.06
C THR A 45 -8.18 11.51 13.50
N GLY A 46 -7.76 10.45 14.17
CA GLY A 46 -8.03 10.22 15.60
C GLY A 46 -7.04 10.93 16.53
N VAL A 47 -5.85 11.29 16.04
CA VAL A 47 -4.78 11.88 16.86
C VAL A 47 -4.89 13.40 17.00
N PHE A 48 -5.47 14.08 16.01
CA PHE A 48 -5.75 15.52 16.04
C PHE A 48 -7.03 15.81 15.26
N ASP A 49 -7.67 16.95 15.54
CA ASP A 49 -8.90 17.36 14.85
C ASP A 49 -8.58 17.82 13.42
N GLY A 50 -8.52 16.85 12.51
CA GLY A 50 -8.04 17.02 11.15
C GLY A 50 -8.72 16.07 10.18
N THR A 51 -8.70 16.44 8.90
CA THR A 51 -9.24 15.62 7.80
C THR A 51 -8.17 15.47 6.74
N ILE A 52 -7.95 14.24 6.30
CA ILE A 52 -7.14 13.92 5.12
C ILE A 52 -8.05 13.39 4.02
N TYR A 53 -7.67 13.61 2.77
CA TYR A 53 -8.43 13.15 1.63
C TYR A 53 -7.74 11.96 0.99
N ALA A 54 -8.46 10.85 0.86
CA ALA A 54 -8.00 9.64 0.20
C ALA A 54 -8.77 9.43 -1.11
N LEU A 55 -8.08 8.91 -2.12
CA LEU A 55 -8.76 8.34 -3.28
C LEU A 55 -9.39 7.02 -2.87
N HIS A 56 -10.54 6.69 -3.43
CA HIS A 56 -11.19 5.41 -3.20
C HIS A 56 -12.00 4.99 -4.43
N ALA A 57 -11.74 3.79 -4.94
CA ALA A 57 -12.57 3.18 -5.96
C ALA A 57 -13.88 2.66 -5.34
N GLN A 58 -14.99 3.28 -5.71
CA GLN A 58 -16.31 2.96 -5.17
C GLN A 58 -17.21 2.32 -6.25
N PRO A 59 -17.77 1.12 -6.00
CA PRO A 59 -18.84 0.57 -6.82
C PRO A 59 -20.11 1.42 -6.76
N ASP A 60 -20.79 1.57 -7.90
CA ASP A 60 -22.09 2.28 -8.00
C ASP A 60 -23.22 1.52 -7.32
N GLN A 61 -23.09 0.19 -7.25
CA GLN A 61 -24.01 -0.72 -6.58
C GLN A 61 -23.24 -1.66 -5.65
N PRO A 62 -23.83 -2.09 -4.52
CA PRO A 62 -23.20 -3.06 -3.64
C PRO A 62 -22.82 -4.33 -4.40
N LEU A 63 -21.56 -4.73 -4.29
CA LEU A 63 -21.07 -5.98 -4.86
C LEU A 63 -21.43 -7.16 -3.95
N GLY A 64 -21.56 -8.34 -4.56
CA GLY A 64 -21.63 -9.59 -3.81
C GLY A 64 -20.31 -9.84 -3.05
N ILE A 65 -20.38 -10.67 -2.00
CA ILE A 65 -19.24 -10.89 -1.08
C ILE A 65 -18.00 -11.38 -1.82
N VAL A 66 -18.16 -12.33 -2.76
CA VAL A 66 -17.05 -12.90 -3.51
C VAL A 66 -16.42 -11.84 -4.42
N GLN A 67 -17.24 -11.03 -5.09
CA GLN A 67 -16.77 -9.93 -5.92
C GLN A 67 -16.04 -8.88 -5.09
N GLN A 68 -16.58 -8.49 -3.94
CA GLN A 68 -15.94 -7.54 -3.04
C GLN A 68 -14.61 -8.07 -2.51
N LEU A 69 -14.54 -9.36 -2.15
CA LEU A 69 -13.30 -9.99 -1.71
C LEU A 69 -12.23 -9.96 -2.81
N LEU A 70 -12.62 -10.26 -4.05
CA LEU A 70 -11.74 -10.18 -5.22
C LEU A 70 -11.27 -8.74 -5.45
N VAL A 71 -12.16 -7.76 -5.39
CA VAL A 71 -11.81 -6.34 -5.53
C VAL A 71 -10.81 -5.92 -4.46
N ASN A 72 -11.11 -6.15 -3.18
CA ASN A 72 -10.28 -5.79 -2.04
C ASN A 72 -8.88 -6.42 -2.10
N PHE A 73 -8.79 -7.70 -2.48
CA PHE A 73 -7.49 -8.36 -2.58
C PHE A 73 -6.72 -7.92 -3.85
N LEU A 74 -7.38 -7.93 -5.00
CA LEU A 74 -6.71 -7.79 -6.29
C LEU A 74 -6.31 -6.35 -6.61
N GLY A 75 -6.98 -5.33 -6.09
CA GLY A 75 -6.58 -3.93 -6.30
C GLY A 75 -5.11 -3.69 -5.93
N PRO A 76 -4.74 -3.81 -4.65
CA PRO A 76 -3.36 -3.68 -4.20
C PRO A 76 -2.44 -4.78 -4.74
N ALA A 77 -2.90 -6.04 -4.85
CA ALA A 77 -2.05 -7.13 -5.36
C ALA A 77 -1.61 -6.92 -6.82
N LEU A 78 -2.52 -6.46 -7.69
CA LEU A 78 -2.20 -6.15 -9.08
C LEU A 78 -1.30 -4.92 -9.20
N ALA A 79 -1.46 -3.92 -8.33
CA ALA A 79 -0.57 -2.76 -8.29
C ALA A 79 0.87 -3.14 -7.90
N ALA A 80 1.06 -4.24 -7.16
CA ALA A 80 2.39 -4.73 -6.78
C ALA A 80 3.14 -5.41 -7.93
N VAL A 81 2.42 -5.98 -8.92
CA VAL A 81 3.00 -6.72 -10.04
C VAL A 81 4.08 -5.94 -10.81
N PRO A 82 3.85 -4.70 -11.29
CA PRO A 82 4.89 -3.95 -11.99
C PRO A 82 6.11 -3.67 -11.12
N LEU A 83 5.93 -3.43 -9.81
CA LEU A 83 7.06 -3.21 -8.90
C LEU A 83 7.86 -4.50 -8.67
N ALA A 84 7.17 -5.65 -8.53
CA ALA A 84 7.78 -6.96 -8.40
C ALA A 84 8.56 -7.34 -9.67
N PHE A 85 8.00 -7.03 -10.85
CA PHE A 85 8.69 -7.17 -12.12
C PHE A 85 9.97 -6.33 -12.13
N LEU A 86 9.90 -5.03 -11.82
CA LEU A 86 11.08 -4.16 -11.74
C LEU A 86 12.14 -4.67 -10.75
N LEU A 87 11.72 -5.21 -9.60
CA LEU A 87 12.61 -5.76 -8.58
C LEU A 87 13.42 -6.96 -9.11
N ALA A 88 12.89 -7.74 -10.05
CA ALA A 88 13.61 -8.85 -10.67
C ALA A 88 14.78 -8.39 -11.55
N TYR A 89 14.68 -7.20 -12.16
CA TYR A 89 15.68 -6.68 -13.10
C TYR A 89 16.66 -5.71 -12.47
N VAL A 90 16.19 -4.84 -11.57
CA VAL A 90 17.03 -3.77 -11.00
C VAL A 90 18.04 -4.35 -10.02
N ARG A 91 19.32 -4.02 -10.24
CA ARG A 91 20.44 -4.44 -9.38
C ARG A 91 20.88 -3.38 -8.37
N GLU A 92 20.54 -2.11 -8.58
CA GLU A 92 20.93 -1.03 -7.66
C GLU A 92 20.30 -1.23 -6.27
N PRO A 93 21.10 -1.42 -5.19
CA PRO A 93 20.57 -1.80 -3.88
C PRO A 93 19.55 -0.82 -3.30
N VAL A 94 19.78 0.48 -3.50
CA VAL A 94 18.89 1.56 -3.03
C VAL A 94 17.50 1.43 -3.67
N VAL A 95 17.45 1.22 -4.99
CA VAL A 95 16.19 1.07 -5.72
C VAL A 95 15.50 -0.23 -5.35
N ARG A 96 16.27 -1.32 -5.17
CA ARG A 96 15.72 -2.61 -4.72
C ARG A 96 15.04 -2.51 -3.36
N LEU A 97 15.64 -1.82 -2.39
CA LEU A 97 15.04 -1.60 -1.07
C LEU A 97 13.75 -0.79 -1.16
N ALA A 98 13.73 0.25 -2.00
CA ALA A 98 12.53 1.06 -2.22
C ALA A 98 11.39 0.28 -2.88
N LEU A 99 11.71 -0.55 -3.89
CA LEU A 99 10.76 -1.46 -4.53
C LEU A 99 10.22 -2.50 -3.54
N TRP A 100 11.11 -3.12 -2.76
CA TRP A 100 10.71 -4.11 -1.76
C TRP A 100 9.77 -3.52 -0.71
N ALA A 101 10.06 -2.32 -0.20
CA ALA A 101 9.20 -1.63 0.75
C ALA A 101 7.79 -1.42 0.19
N ASN A 102 7.69 -0.96 -1.06
CA ASN A 102 6.40 -0.70 -1.68
C ASN A 102 5.62 -1.97 -2.04
N ILE A 103 6.30 -3.05 -2.44
CA ILE A 103 5.67 -4.35 -2.61
C ILE A 103 5.13 -4.86 -1.26
N ALA A 104 5.89 -4.72 -0.19
CA ALA A 104 5.45 -5.12 1.15
C ALA A 104 4.24 -4.30 1.63
N ILE A 105 4.20 -3.00 1.33
CA ILE A 105 3.05 -2.13 1.62
C ILE A 105 1.80 -2.57 0.85
N LEU A 106 1.92 -2.82 -0.45
CA LEU A 106 0.79 -3.28 -1.26
C LEU A 106 0.33 -4.68 -0.85
N ALA A 107 1.26 -5.57 -0.49
CA ALA A 107 0.91 -6.88 0.07
C ALA A 107 0.17 -6.73 1.41
N PHE A 108 0.58 -5.79 2.25
CA PHE A 108 -0.12 -5.46 3.48
C PHE A 108 -1.56 -5.01 3.19
N TYR A 109 -1.77 -4.04 2.29
CA TYR A 109 -3.12 -3.60 1.88
C TYR A 109 -3.98 -4.74 1.34
N ALA A 110 -3.43 -5.58 0.45
CA ALA A 110 -4.15 -6.72 -0.11
C ALA A 110 -4.67 -7.69 0.97
N LEU A 111 -3.87 -7.93 2.01
CA LEU A 111 -4.24 -8.82 3.10
C LEU A 111 -5.27 -8.18 4.04
N ILE A 112 -5.07 -6.92 4.42
CA ILE A 112 -5.98 -6.28 5.37
C ILE A 112 -7.32 -5.95 4.73
N GLU A 113 -7.36 -5.51 3.48
CA GLU A 113 -8.63 -5.14 2.83
C GLU A 113 -9.51 -6.36 2.58
N ALA A 114 -8.90 -7.48 2.19
CA ALA A 114 -9.61 -8.75 2.07
C ALA A 114 -9.98 -9.31 3.45
N GLY A 115 -9.06 -9.21 4.41
CA GLY A 115 -9.23 -9.72 5.77
C GLY A 115 -10.34 -9.00 6.55
N ASP A 116 -10.43 -7.68 6.43
CA ASP A 116 -11.42 -6.86 7.13
C ASP A 116 -12.84 -7.23 6.71
N LEU A 117 -13.08 -7.38 5.40
CA LEU A 117 -14.35 -7.86 4.87
C LEU A 117 -14.74 -9.23 5.46
N LEU A 118 -13.77 -10.13 5.62
CA LEU A 118 -14.02 -11.45 6.20
C LEU A 118 -14.29 -11.37 7.70
N LEU A 119 -13.58 -10.50 8.43
CA LEU A 119 -13.75 -10.31 9.88
C LEU A 119 -15.09 -9.67 10.22
N GLU A 120 -15.46 -8.59 9.53
CA GLU A 120 -16.75 -7.94 9.67
C GLU A 120 -17.89 -8.93 9.42
N ARG A 121 -17.81 -9.75 8.36
CA ARG A 121 -18.90 -10.65 7.97
C ARG A 121 -18.97 -11.93 8.79
N GLN A 122 -17.84 -12.49 9.22
CA GLN A 122 -17.81 -13.78 9.92
C GLN A 122 -17.98 -13.61 11.43
N PHE A 123 -17.55 -12.48 12.00
CA PHE A 123 -17.47 -12.31 13.44
C PHE A 123 -18.16 -11.04 13.98
N ASP A 124 -18.76 -10.21 13.11
CA ASP A 124 -19.41 -8.93 13.47
C ASP A 124 -18.47 -7.99 14.25
N PHE A 125 -17.16 -8.14 14.03
CA PHE A 125 -16.15 -7.26 14.59
C PHE A 125 -15.87 -6.14 13.59
N ASP A 126 -16.40 -4.95 13.87
CA ASP A 126 -15.98 -3.70 13.22
C ASP A 126 -14.62 -3.27 13.82
N LEU A 127 -13.56 -3.84 13.26
CA LEU A 127 -12.22 -3.35 13.49
C LEU A 127 -12.02 -2.16 12.55
N ALA A 128 -12.16 -0.95 13.06
CA ALA A 128 -11.89 0.30 12.35
C ALA A 128 -10.42 0.47 11.84
N LEU A 129 -9.67 -0.62 11.68
CA LEU A 129 -8.30 -0.66 11.21
C LEU A 129 -8.17 -0.07 9.81
N LEU A 130 -9.09 -0.38 8.88
CA LEU A 130 -9.09 0.21 7.53
C LEU A 130 -9.57 1.66 7.49
N THR A 131 -10.38 2.08 8.45
CA THR A 131 -10.92 3.45 8.48
C THR A 131 -10.06 4.41 9.29
N THR A 132 -9.09 3.90 10.04
CA THR A 132 -8.16 4.70 10.84
C THR A 132 -6.94 5.14 10.00
N PRO A 133 -6.79 6.44 9.71
CA PRO A 133 -5.63 6.97 8.99
C PRO A 133 -4.29 6.55 9.58
N GLU A 134 -4.19 6.57 10.90
CA GLU A 134 -2.95 6.33 11.62
C GLU A 134 -2.40 4.94 11.36
N PHE A 135 -3.28 3.94 11.25
CA PHE A 135 -2.86 2.58 10.93
C PHE A 135 -2.48 2.45 9.46
N ASN A 136 -3.34 2.96 8.58
CA ASN A 136 -3.16 2.90 7.13
C ASN A 136 -1.93 3.67 6.63
N TYR A 137 -1.52 4.77 7.26
CA TYR A 137 -0.32 5.50 6.88
C TYR A 137 0.88 5.18 7.79
N GLY A 138 0.64 4.81 9.04
CA GLY A 138 1.69 4.48 10.01
C GLY A 138 2.43 3.20 9.68
N VAL A 139 1.72 2.14 9.26
CA VAL A 139 2.37 0.87 8.86
C VAL A 139 3.23 1.07 7.60
N PRO A 140 2.76 1.71 6.52
CA PRO A 140 3.62 2.06 5.39
C PRO A 140 4.81 2.93 5.76
N ALA A 141 4.61 3.97 6.59
CA ALA A 141 5.70 4.81 7.06
C ALA A 141 6.76 3.97 7.80
N LEU A 142 6.34 3.06 8.68
CA LEU A 142 7.25 2.16 9.38
C LEU A 142 8.03 1.26 8.41
N ILE A 143 7.37 0.66 7.41
CA ILE A 143 8.04 -0.17 6.39
C ILE A 143 9.10 0.65 5.62
N ILE A 144 8.77 1.89 5.24
CA ILE A 144 9.70 2.80 4.56
C ILE A 144 10.90 3.14 5.47
N LEU A 145 10.65 3.41 6.75
CA LEU A 145 11.71 3.71 7.72
C LEU A 145 12.62 2.49 7.95
N ILE A 146 12.07 1.28 7.98
CA ILE A 146 12.86 0.04 8.04
C ILE A 146 13.78 -0.07 6.81
N ALA A 147 13.25 0.14 5.60
CA ALA A 147 14.06 0.10 4.38
C ALA A 147 15.19 1.16 4.38
N MET A 148 14.88 2.37 4.87
CA MET A 148 15.87 3.44 5.07
C MET A 148 16.95 3.01 6.08
N PHE A 149 16.56 2.42 7.20
CA PHE A 149 17.49 1.96 8.23
C PHE A 149 18.40 0.83 7.73
N VAL A 150 17.86 -0.12 6.96
CA VAL A 150 18.66 -1.16 6.30
C VAL A 150 19.67 -0.54 5.34
N ALA A 151 19.28 0.47 4.55
CA ALA A 151 20.21 1.18 3.67
C ALA A 151 21.31 1.93 4.45
N ALA A 152 21.01 2.45 5.64
CA ALA A 152 21.99 3.08 6.52
C ALA A 152 23.00 2.07 7.05
N ARG A 153 22.54 0.93 7.57
CA ARG A 153 23.39 -0.19 8.03
C ARG A 153 24.38 -0.64 6.95
N GLN A 154 23.90 -0.89 5.73
CA GLN A 154 24.72 -1.30 4.60
C GLN A 154 25.75 -0.24 4.17
N SER A 155 25.48 1.03 4.46
CA SER A 155 26.43 2.13 4.16
C SER A 155 27.58 2.17 5.16
N THR A 156 27.29 1.91 6.44
CA THR A 156 28.29 1.94 7.52
C THR A 156 29.25 0.75 7.43
N GLU A 157 28.75 -0.45 7.17
CA GLU A 157 29.59 -1.67 7.06
C GLU A 157 30.63 -1.57 5.94
N VAL A 158 30.26 -0.99 4.80
CA VAL A 158 31.21 -0.75 3.69
C VAL A 158 32.32 0.20 4.11
N HIS A 159 32.01 1.22 4.92
CA HIS A 159 33.01 2.19 5.35
C HIS A 159 34.04 1.59 6.33
N VAL A 160 33.59 0.69 7.21
CA VAL A 160 34.47 -0.01 8.18
C VAL A 160 35.38 -1.03 7.49
N ALA A 161 34.93 -1.66 6.40
CA ALA A 161 35.74 -2.65 5.68
C ALA A 161 36.86 -2.03 4.80
N THR A 162 36.82 -0.72 4.56
CA THR A 162 37.77 -0.01 3.66
C THR A 162 38.70 0.97 4.38
N GLY A 163 38.61 1.09 5.71
CA GLY A 163 39.48 1.91 6.54
C GLY A 163 40.42 1.05 7.38
#